data_AF-A0A960P8T3-F1
#
_entry.id   AF-A0A960P8T3-F1
#
_cell.length_a   1.000
_cell.length_b   1.000
_cell.length_c   1.000
_cell.angle_alpha   90.00
_cell.angle_beta   90.00
_cell.angle_gamma   90.00
#
_symmetry.space_group_name_H-M   'P 1'
#
loop_
_entity.id
_entity.type
_entity.pdbx_description
1 polymer ?
#
loop_
_entity_poly.entity_id
_entity_poly.type
_entity_poly.pdbx_seq_one_letter_code
_entity_poly.pdbx_strand_id
1 'polypeptide(L)'
;IPEFIGRLPVVGAVANLDREALIRILVEPKNALVKQYRKFFEFEDVELEFSDDALEAVADQALKRGTGARGLRSIIEEVLLNVMYDLPGRGDIGKCVIDATVVNEKVNPTLVPRGEPARQPRPRRAAS
;
A
#
# COMPACT_ATOMS: atom_id res chain seq x y z
N ILE A 1 39.95 -14.96 -8.16
CA ILE A 1 41.41 -14.86 -7.98
C ILE A 1 41.76 -13.58 -7.24
N PRO A 2 42.71 -13.61 -6.29
CA PRO A 2 43.06 -12.48 -5.44
C PRO A 2 43.44 -11.20 -6.19
N GLU A 3 44.00 -11.30 -7.41
CA GLU A 3 44.34 -10.11 -8.21
C GLU A 3 43.11 -9.29 -8.61
N PHE A 4 41.92 -9.90 -8.72
CA PHE A 4 40.69 -9.20 -9.06
C PHE A 4 40.10 -8.45 -7.86
N ILE A 5 40.16 -9.06 -6.67
CA ILE A 5 39.72 -8.41 -5.43
C ILE A 5 40.62 -7.20 -5.12
N GLY A 6 41.93 -7.31 -5.38
CA GLY A 6 42.88 -6.19 -5.24
C GLY A 6 42.61 -4.99 -6.17
N ARG A 7 41.77 -5.14 -7.22
CA ARG A 7 41.37 -4.05 -8.13
C ARG A 7 40.06 -3.36 -7.71
N LEU A 8 39.40 -3.81 -6.65
CA LEU A 8 38.19 -3.21 -6.10
C LEU A 8 38.49 -2.60 -4.72
N PRO A 9 39.11 -1.41 -4.66
CA PRO A 9 39.58 -0.82 -3.39
C PRO A 9 38.45 -0.33 -2.48
N VAL A 10 37.21 -0.27 -2.98
CA VAL A 10 36.03 0.19 -2.22
C VAL A 10 35.04 -0.95 -2.07
N VAL A 11 34.73 -1.28 -0.82
CA VAL A 11 33.72 -2.29 -0.46
C VAL A 11 32.62 -1.59 0.34
N GLY A 12 31.37 -1.77 -0.07
CA GLY A 12 30.20 -1.29 0.65
C GLY A 12 29.29 -2.47 1.00
N ALA A 13 28.88 -2.56 2.27
CA ALA A 13 27.85 -3.49 2.71
C ALA A 13 26.52 -2.74 2.89
N VAL A 14 25.43 -3.38 2.50
CA VAL A 14 24.07 -2.88 2.72
C VAL A 14 23.39 -3.69 3.80
N ALA A 15 22.62 -3.03 4.66
CA ALA A 15 21.80 -3.69 5.65
C ALA A 15 20.62 -4.42 5.00
N ASN A 16 20.14 -5.48 5.65
CA ASN A 16 18.91 -6.13 5.25
C ASN A 16 17.72 -5.20 5.49
N LEU A 17 16.70 -5.32 4.64
CA LEU A 17 15.46 -4.57 4.80
C LEU A 17 14.61 -5.24 5.89
N ASP A 18 14.33 -4.49 6.94
CA ASP A 18 13.34 -4.85 7.94
C ASP A 18 11.95 -4.28 7.57
N ARG A 19 10.97 -4.57 8.42
CA ARG A 19 9.59 -4.15 8.24
C ARG A 19 9.45 -2.62 8.17
N GLU A 20 10.11 -1.91 9.07
CA GLU A 20 10.06 -0.45 9.12
C GLU A 20 10.67 0.17 7.85
N ALA A 21 11.81 -0.34 7.38
CA ALA A 21 12.42 0.10 6.14
C ALA A 21 11.48 -0.09 4.94
N LEU A 22 10.75 -1.20 4.87
CA LEU A 22 9.77 -1.46 3.79
C LEU A 22 8.60 -0.49 3.85
N ILE A 23 8.04 -0.22 5.04
CA ILE A 23 6.98 0.78 5.21
C ILE A 23 7.48 2.16 4.78
N ARG A 24 8.68 2.55 5.19
CA ARG A 24 9.29 3.81 4.76
C ARG A 24 9.42 3.89 3.24
N ILE A 25 9.84 2.81 2.58
CA ILE A 25 9.91 2.74 1.11
C ILE A 25 8.53 2.93 0.46
N LEU A 26 7.45 2.45 1.09
CA LEU A 26 6.08 2.61 0.58
C LEU A 26 5.59 4.05 0.58
N VAL A 27 6.05 4.89 1.53
CA VAL A 27 5.47 6.23 1.77
C VAL A 27 6.45 7.41 1.65
N GLU A 28 7.70 7.28 2.10
CA GLU A 28 8.62 8.42 2.24
C GLU A 28 9.26 8.89 0.92
N PRO A 29 9.83 8.01 0.07
CA PRO A 29 10.54 8.44 -1.12
C PRO A 29 9.70 9.37 -2.00
N LYS A 30 10.38 10.24 -2.76
CA LYS A 30 9.71 11.10 -3.75
C LYS A 30 8.86 10.29 -4.73
N ASN A 31 9.36 9.11 -5.11
CA ASN A 31 8.71 8.18 -6.02
C ASN A 31 8.14 6.95 -5.27
N ALA A 32 7.65 7.12 -4.05
CA ALA A 32 7.08 6.02 -3.26
C ALA A 32 5.83 5.43 -3.93
N LEU A 33 5.59 4.12 -3.75
CA LEU A 33 4.49 3.41 -4.42
C LEU A 33 3.12 3.98 -4.05
N VAL A 34 2.87 4.27 -2.77
CA VAL A 34 1.60 4.87 -2.34
C VAL A 34 1.33 6.20 -3.03
N LYS A 35 2.35 7.04 -3.22
CA LYS A 35 2.24 8.31 -3.95
C LYS A 35 1.94 8.11 -5.43
N GLN A 36 2.49 7.07 -6.05
CA GLN A 36 2.20 6.74 -7.45
C GLN A 36 0.73 6.33 -7.62
N TYR A 37 0.23 5.41 -6.80
CA TYR A 37 -1.16 4.95 -6.90
C TYR A 37 -2.17 6.02 -6.49
N ARG A 38 -1.85 6.86 -5.50
CA ARG A 38 -2.68 8.03 -5.18
C ARG A 38 -2.88 8.93 -6.39
N LYS A 39 -1.82 9.22 -7.15
CA LYS A 39 -1.93 10.00 -8.39
C LYS A 39 -2.76 9.30 -9.47
N PHE A 40 -2.67 7.97 -9.58
CA PHE A 40 -3.49 7.24 -10.53
C PHE A 40 -4.98 7.34 -10.20
N PHE A 41 -5.34 7.23 -8.92
CA PHE A 41 -6.72 7.39 -8.47
C PHE A 41 -7.20 8.85 -8.57
N GLU A 42 -6.30 9.83 -8.40
CA GLU A 42 -6.58 11.25 -8.59
C GLU A 42 -7.00 11.58 -10.03
N PHE A 43 -6.46 10.89 -11.04
CA PHE A 43 -6.92 11.04 -12.44
C PHE A 43 -8.37 10.58 -12.65
N GLU A 44 -8.90 9.72 -11.77
CA GLU A 44 -10.29 9.27 -11.76
C GLU A 44 -11.16 10.08 -10.77
N ASP A 45 -10.64 11.20 -10.22
CA ASP A 45 -11.26 11.99 -9.16
C ASP A 45 -11.61 11.18 -7.89
N VAL A 46 -10.79 10.17 -7.55
CA VAL A 46 -10.96 9.33 -6.34
C VAL A 46 -9.78 9.50 -5.38
N GLU A 47 -10.05 9.69 -4.10
CA GLU A 47 -9.03 9.71 -3.04
C GLU A 47 -8.63 8.28 -2.65
N LEU A 48 -7.34 7.95 -2.67
CA LEU A 48 -6.82 6.65 -2.20
C LEU A 48 -6.15 6.78 -0.82
N GLU A 49 -6.73 6.12 0.18
CA GLU A 49 -6.19 6.03 1.53
C GLU A 49 -5.73 4.62 1.86
N PHE A 50 -4.50 4.51 2.36
CA PHE A 50 -4.00 3.32 3.02
C PHE A 50 -3.95 3.62 4.51
N SER A 51 -4.56 2.78 5.32
CA SER A 51 -4.37 2.83 6.76
C SER A 51 -2.99 2.29 7.15
N ASP A 52 -2.53 2.63 8.34
CA ASP A 52 -1.21 2.23 8.81
C ASP A 52 -1.08 0.70 8.88
N ASP A 53 -2.11 0.00 9.35
CA ASP A 53 -2.18 -1.46 9.40
C ASP A 53 -2.16 -2.12 8.00
N ALA A 54 -2.64 -1.43 6.95
CA ALA A 54 -2.49 -1.91 5.58
C ALA A 54 -1.02 -1.87 5.12
N LEU A 55 -0.32 -0.76 5.38
CA LEU A 55 1.10 -0.60 5.02
C LEU A 55 1.97 -1.65 5.73
N GLU A 56 1.66 -1.87 6.99
CA GLU A 56 2.19 -2.92 7.84
C GLU A 56 1.98 -4.32 7.25
N ALA A 57 0.73 -4.66 6.87
CA ALA A 57 0.42 -5.95 6.27
C ALA A 57 1.15 -6.17 4.93
N VAL A 58 1.29 -5.13 4.10
CA VAL A 58 2.05 -5.20 2.84
C VAL A 58 3.53 -5.49 3.11
N ALA A 59 4.14 -4.81 4.09
CA ALA A 59 5.53 -5.03 4.47
C ALA A 59 5.74 -6.47 5.01
N ASP A 60 4.83 -6.95 5.85
CA ASP A 60 4.89 -8.32 6.39
C ASP A 60 4.77 -9.38 5.30
N GLN A 61 3.89 -9.18 4.30
CA GLN A 61 3.81 -10.08 3.15
C GLN A 61 5.10 -10.05 2.31
N ALA A 62 5.70 -8.88 2.10
CA ALA A 62 6.94 -8.76 1.31
C ALA A 62 8.13 -9.46 1.99
N LEU A 63 8.19 -9.41 3.32
CA LEU A 63 9.17 -10.16 4.12
C LEU A 63 8.92 -11.66 4.03
N LYS A 64 7.67 -12.11 4.21
CA LYS A 64 7.29 -13.53 4.12
C LYS A 64 7.62 -14.14 2.75
N ARG A 65 7.43 -13.37 1.67
CA ARG A 65 7.75 -13.79 0.29
C ARG A 65 9.26 -13.80 -0.02
N GLY A 66 10.11 -13.27 0.87
CA GLY A 66 11.56 -13.18 0.65
C GLY A 66 11.96 -12.26 -0.50
N THR A 67 11.05 -11.41 -0.97
CA THR A 67 11.25 -10.54 -2.15
C THR A 67 11.80 -9.17 -1.80
N GLY A 68 11.79 -8.79 -0.52
CA GLY A 68 12.18 -7.46 -0.04
C GLY A 68 11.37 -6.35 -0.74
N ALA A 69 12.01 -5.18 -0.95
CA ALA A 69 11.36 -4.02 -1.56
C ALA A 69 10.79 -4.27 -2.96
N ARG A 70 11.32 -5.25 -3.72
CA ARG A 70 10.85 -5.56 -5.08
C ARG A 70 9.43 -6.12 -5.08
N GLY A 71 9.07 -6.88 -4.03
CA GLY A 71 7.73 -7.49 -3.92
C GLY A 71 6.63 -6.54 -3.48
N LEU A 72 6.97 -5.35 -2.99
CA LEU A 72 5.99 -4.36 -2.53
C LEU A 72 5.03 -3.94 -3.66
N ARG A 73 5.56 -3.74 -4.87
CA ARG A 73 4.76 -3.38 -6.04
C ARG A 73 3.75 -4.47 -6.40
N SER A 74 4.19 -5.73 -6.48
CA SER A 74 3.30 -6.83 -6.83
C SER A 74 2.18 -7.02 -5.81
N ILE A 75 2.47 -6.85 -4.52
CA ILE A 75 1.43 -6.95 -3.48
C ILE A 75 0.40 -5.83 -3.63
N ILE A 76 0.83 -4.59 -3.88
CA ILE A 76 -0.11 -3.47 -4.08
C ILE A 76 -0.92 -3.65 -5.37
N GLU A 77 -0.29 -4.09 -6.46
CA GLU A 77 -0.99 -4.36 -7.73
C GLU A 77 -2.05 -5.45 -7.55
N GLU A 78 -1.73 -6.55 -6.85
CA GLU A 78 -2.69 -7.60 -6.51
C GLU A 78 -3.91 -7.04 -5.76
N VAL A 79 -3.69 -6.14 -4.79
CA VAL A 79 -4.75 -5.55 -3.96
C VAL A 79 -5.62 -4.56 -4.75
N LEU A 80 -5.01 -3.74 -5.60
CA LEU A 80 -5.71 -2.67 -6.31
C LEU A 80 -6.32 -3.11 -7.64
N LEU A 81 -5.96 -4.29 -8.16
CA LEU A 81 -6.34 -4.75 -9.51
C LEU A 81 -7.84 -4.62 -9.79
N ASN A 82 -8.68 -5.16 -8.91
CA ASN A 82 -10.13 -5.17 -9.10
C ASN A 82 -10.70 -3.76 -9.10
N VAL A 83 -10.27 -2.91 -8.16
CA VAL A 83 -10.78 -1.53 -8.05
C VAL A 83 -10.31 -0.67 -9.21
N MET A 84 -9.07 -0.83 -9.66
CA MET A 84 -8.58 -0.11 -10.84
C MET A 84 -9.32 -0.51 -12.12
N TYR A 85 -9.88 -1.72 -12.20
CA TYR A 85 -10.74 -2.13 -13.30
C TYR A 85 -12.17 -1.57 -13.18
N ASP A 86 -12.71 -1.50 -11.97
CA ASP A 86 -14.08 -1.09 -11.71
C ASP A 86 -14.29 0.43 -11.63
N LEU A 87 -13.23 1.20 -11.36
CA LEU A 87 -13.28 2.65 -11.20
C LEU A 87 -13.57 3.41 -12.51
N PRO A 88 -12.91 3.09 -13.64
CA PRO A 88 -13.17 3.78 -14.90
C PRO A 88 -14.66 3.74 -15.25
N GLY A 89 -15.30 4.90 -15.32
CA GLY A 89 -16.73 5.04 -15.62
C GLY A 89 -17.67 5.06 -14.39
N ARG A 90 -17.16 4.88 -13.17
CA ARG A 90 -17.92 5.10 -11.93
C ARG A 90 -17.71 6.50 -11.37
N GLY A 91 -18.62 7.41 -11.70
CA GLY A 91 -18.61 8.78 -11.19
C GLY A 91 -19.18 8.94 -9.77
N ASP A 92 -19.73 7.89 -9.18
CA ASP A 92 -20.38 7.90 -7.87
C ASP A 92 -19.40 7.71 -6.69
N ILE A 93 -18.14 7.35 -6.95
CA ILE A 93 -17.14 7.09 -5.91
C ILE A 93 -16.30 8.35 -5.65
N GLY A 94 -16.05 8.64 -4.37
CA GLY A 94 -15.19 9.74 -3.93
C GLY A 94 -13.91 9.28 -3.25
N LYS A 95 -13.92 8.12 -2.58
CA LYS A 95 -12.76 7.64 -1.81
C LYS A 95 -12.67 6.11 -1.78
N CYS A 96 -11.45 5.59 -1.85
CA CYS A 96 -11.09 4.18 -1.72
C CYS A 96 -10.19 4.00 -0.50
N VAL A 97 -10.58 3.12 0.42
CA VAL A 97 -9.84 2.85 1.66
C VAL A 97 -9.34 1.41 1.66
N ILE A 98 -8.04 1.26 1.89
CA ILE A 98 -7.32 -0.01 2.00
C ILE A 98 -6.91 -0.23 3.46
N ASP A 99 -7.39 -1.33 4.04
CA ASP A 99 -7.04 -1.78 5.40
C ASP A 99 -6.22 -3.09 5.39
N ALA A 100 -5.81 -3.57 6.57
CA ALA A 100 -5.09 -4.84 6.66
C ALA A 100 -5.90 -6.05 6.17
N THR A 101 -7.23 -6.02 6.29
CA THR A 101 -8.11 -7.11 5.84
C THR A 101 -8.06 -7.25 4.33
N VAL A 102 -8.16 -6.13 3.61
CA VAL A 102 -8.03 -6.06 2.15
C VAL A 102 -6.69 -6.65 1.69
N VAL A 103 -5.59 -6.33 2.38
CA VAL A 103 -4.25 -6.84 2.03
C VAL A 103 -4.10 -8.33 2.33
N ASN A 104 -4.59 -8.79 3.50
CA ASN A 104 -4.37 -10.16 3.96
C ASN A 104 -5.34 -11.17 3.33
N GLU A 105 -6.61 -10.81 3.23
CA GLU A 105 -7.69 -11.68 2.74
C GLU A 105 -7.95 -11.51 1.24
N LYS A 106 -7.30 -10.51 0.60
CA LYS A 106 -7.48 -10.19 -0.83
C LYS A 106 -8.94 -9.93 -1.20
N VAL A 107 -9.67 -9.31 -0.27
CA VAL A 107 -11.04 -8.84 -0.48
C VAL A 107 -11.04 -7.48 -1.17
N ASN A 108 -12.20 -7.07 -1.69
CA ASN A 108 -12.30 -5.77 -2.33
C ASN A 108 -12.18 -4.62 -1.31
N PRO A 109 -11.46 -3.54 -1.65
CA PRO A 109 -11.38 -2.29 -0.89
C PRO A 109 -12.74 -1.69 -0.53
N THR A 110 -12.75 -0.89 0.53
CA THR A 110 -13.94 -0.12 0.92
C THR A 110 -14.06 1.12 0.03
N LEU A 111 -15.16 1.21 -0.72
CA LEU A 111 -15.47 2.34 -1.60
C LEU A 111 -16.51 3.25 -0.95
N VAL A 112 -16.19 4.53 -0.84
CA VAL A 112 -17.05 5.55 -0.23
C VAL A 112 -17.64 6.44 -1.34
N PRO A 113 -18.98 6.56 -1.43
CA PRO A 113 -19.63 7.39 -2.43
C PRO A 113 -19.32 8.89 -2.28
N ARG A 114 -19.37 9.60 -3.41
CA ARG A 114 -19.19 11.04 -3.56
C ARG A 114 -20.46 11.74 -3.06
N GLY A 115 -20.56 12.01 -1.75
CA GLY A 115 -21.62 12.89 -1.22
C GLY A 115 -22.32 12.52 0.09
N GLU A 116 -21.92 11.48 0.83
CA GLU A 116 -22.44 11.28 2.20
C GLU A 116 -21.32 11.35 3.24
N PRO A 117 -21.42 12.22 4.28
CA PRO A 117 -20.57 12.09 5.44
C PRO A 117 -20.87 10.73 6.08
N ALA A 118 -19.81 9.95 6.32
CA ALA A 118 -19.87 8.64 6.94
C ALA A 118 -20.84 8.69 8.15
N ARG A 119 -21.92 7.89 8.09
CA ARG A 119 -22.82 7.69 9.23
C ARG A 119 -21.99 7.09 10.36
N GLN A 120 -21.58 7.93 11.30
CA GLN A 120 -20.90 7.52 12.52
C GLN A 120 -21.78 6.47 13.23
N PRO A 121 -21.24 5.29 13.60
CA PRO A 121 -22.03 4.28 14.27
C PRO A 121 -22.54 4.86 15.58
N ARG A 122 -23.87 5.05 15.69
CA ARG A 122 -24.50 5.52 16.93
C ARG A 122 -24.12 4.54 18.04
N PRO A 123 -23.51 5.00 19.15
CA PRO A 123 -23.28 4.11 20.28
C PRO A 123 -24.64 3.59 20.74
N ARG A 124 -24.76 2.25 20.81
CA ARG A 124 -25.93 1.59 21.39
C ARG A 124 -26.12 2.16 22.79
N ARG A 125 -27.19 2.93 22.98
CA ARG A 125 -27.62 3.38 24.31
C ARG A 125 -27.80 2.11 25.15
N ALA A 126 -26.93 1.94 26.14
CA ALA A 126 -27.17 0.99 27.22
C ALA A 126 -28.48 1.40 27.89
N ALA A 127 -29.48 0.52 27.82
CA ALA A 127 -30.67 0.65 28.62
C ALA A 127 -30.29 0.49 30.09
N SER A 128 -30.75 1.41 30.94
CA SER A 128 -30.84 1.27 32.39
C SER A 128 -32.29 1.54 32.76
#